data_AF-W1X542-F1
#
_entry.id   AF-W1X542-F1
#
_cell.length_a   1.000
_cell.length_b   1.000
_cell.length_c   1.000
_cell.angle_alpha   90.00
_cell.angle_beta   90.00
_cell.angle_gamma   90.00
#
_symmetry.space_group_name_H-M   'P 1'
#
loop_
_entity.id
_entity.type
_entity.pdbx_description
1 polymer ?
#
loop_
_entity_poly.entity_id
_entity_poly.type
_entity_poly.pdbx_seq_one_letter_code
_entity_poly.pdbx_strand_id
1 'polypeptide(L)' 'MSASLAILTIGIVPMQEVLPLLTEYIDEDNISHHSLLGKLSREEVMAEYAPEAGEDTILTLLNDNQLAHVSRRKVERDL' A
#
# COMPACT_ATOMS: atom_id res chain seq x y z
N MET A 1 -0.76 -20.75 -19.84
CA MET A 1 -1.40 -19.45 -19.57
C MET A 1 -0.35 -18.64 -18.83
N SER A 2 0.08 -17.49 -19.34
CA SER A 2 0.92 -16.58 -18.56
C SER A 2 -0.01 -15.88 -17.56
N ALA A 3 0.16 -16.16 -16.27
CA ALA A 3 -0.58 -15.47 -15.22
C ALA A 3 0.07 -14.09 -15.01
N SER A 4 -0.74 -13.07 -14.78
CA SER A 4 -0.27 -11.74 -14.38
C SER A 4 -0.86 -11.41 -13.01
N LEU A 5 -0.06 -10.75 -12.17
CA LEU A 5 -0.43 -10.38 -10.81
C LEU A 5 -0.24 -8.88 -10.62
N ALA A 6 -1.28 -8.21 -10.18
CA ALA A 6 -1.21 -6.84 -9.70
C ALA A 6 -1.44 -6.84 -8.19
N ILE A 7 -0.51 -6.26 -7.43
CA ILE A 7 -0.58 -6.11 -5.99
C ILE A 7 -0.90 -4.65 -5.69
N LEU A 8 -2.02 -4.41 -5.01
CA LEU A 8 -2.43 -3.08 -4.56
C LEU A 8 -2.35 -3.03 -3.03
N THR A 9 -1.51 -2.14 -2.49
CA THR A 9 -1.33 -1.99 -1.04
C THR A 9 -1.61 -0.57 -0.59
N ILE A 10 -2.22 -0.43 0.59
CA ILE A 10 -2.41 0.89 1.20
C ILE A 10 -1.07 1.39 1.75
N GLY A 11 -0.40 0.57 2.57
CA GLY A 11 0.90 0.87 3.14
C GLY A 11 2.07 0.25 2.36
N ILE A 12 3.19 0.09 3.07
CA ILE A 12 4.38 -0.59 2.55
C ILE A 12 4.30 -2.10 2.71
N VAL A 13 4.88 -2.82 1.75
CA VAL A 13 5.11 -4.27 1.79
C VAL A 13 6.55 -4.52 1.37
N PRO A 14 7.31 -5.38 2.07
CA PRO A 14 8.69 -5.68 1.72
C PRO A 14 8.75 -6.55 0.45
N MET A 15 8.65 -5.92 -0.72
CA MET A 15 8.65 -6.63 -2.00
C MET A 15 9.91 -7.45 -2.23
N GLN A 16 11.05 -7.07 -1.66
CA GLN A 16 12.29 -7.85 -1.75
C GLN A 16 12.16 -9.24 -1.12
N GLU A 17 11.34 -9.38 -0.09
CA GLU A 17 11.09 -10.66 0.59
C GLU A 17 9.96 -11.45 -0.10
N VAL A 18 8.98 -10.74 -0.65
CA VAL A 18 7.78 -11.35 -1.26
C VAL A 18 8.02 -11.76 -2.71
N LEU A 19 8.77 -10.98 -3.50
CA LEU A 19 9.01 -11.23 -4.93
C LEU A 19 9.55 -12.64 -5.21
N PRO A 20 10.60 -13.15 -4.51
CA PRO A 20 11.11 -14.50 -4.76
C PRO A 20 10.05 -15.60 -4.63
N LEU A 21 9.06 -15.42 -3.75
CA LEU A 21 7.97 -16.38 -3.55
C LEU A 21 6.94 -16.32 -4.68
N LEU A 22 6.75 -15.15 -5.28
CA LEU A 22 5.82 -14.95 -6.39
C LEU A 22 6.44 -15.39 -7.73
N THR A 23 7.75 -15.20 -7.89
CA THR A 23 8.46 -15.55 -9.11
C THR A 23 8.64 -17.05 -9.33
N GLU A 24 8.35 -17.89 -8.31
CA GLU A 24 8.16 -19.33 -8.49
C GLU A 24 6.98 -19.68 -9.42
N TYR A 25 5.99 -18.79 -9.54
CA TYR A 25 4.74 -19.04 -10.27
C TYR A 25 4.46 -18.05 -11.40
N ILE A 26 4.97 -16.83 -11.31
CA ILE A 26 4.68 -15.72 -12.21
C ILE A 26 5.97 -15.00 -12.57
N ASP A 27 6.29 -14.84 -13.85
CA ASP A 27 7.47 -14.07 -14.25
C ASP A 27 7.46 -12.66 -13.62
N GLU A 28 8.61 -12.19 -13.16
CA GLU A 28 8.72 -10.89 -12.48
C GLU A 28 8.19 -9.73 -13.33
N ASP A 29 8.42 -9.78 -14.65
CA ASP A 29 7.91 -8.80 -15.62
C ASP A 29 6.37 -8.75 -15.68
N ASN A 30 5.68 -9.80 -15.20
CA ASN A 30 4.23 -9.89 -15.13
C ASN A 30 3.66 -9.57 -13.73
N ILE A 31 4.51 -9.16 -12.79
CA ILE A 31 4.13 -8.71 -11.45
C ILE A 31 4.20 -7.18 -11.39
N SER A 32 3.08 -6.52 -11.14
CA SER A 32 3.03 -5.09 -10.85
C SER A 32 2.68 -4.85 -9.37
N HIS A 33 3.36 -3.88 -8.75
CA HIS A 33 3.06 -3.44 -7.39
C HIS A 33 2.75 -1.95 -7.36
N HIS A 34 1.56 -1.63 -6.87
CA HIS A 34 1.08 -0.28 -6.65
C HIS A 34 0.83 -0.10 -5.16
N SER A 35 1.56 0.85 -4.55
CA SER A 35 1.33 1.25 -3.17
C SER A 35 0.77 2.66 -3.14
N LEU A 36 -0.37 2.85 -2.46
CA LEU A 36 -1.02 4.14 -2.33
C LEU A 36 -0.17 5.10 -1.49
N LEU A 37 0.23 4.68 -0.28
CA LEU A 37 0.95 5.54 0.66
C LEU A 37 2.46 5.28 0.70
N GLY A 38 2.95 4.20 0.09
CA GLY A 38 4.35 3.78 0.25
C GLY A 38 5.38 4.72 -0.36
N LYS A 39 4.95 5.65 -1.23
CA LYS A 39 5.82 6.68 -1.82
C LYS A 39 5.72 8.03 -1.10
N LEU A 40 4.77 8.20 -0.19
CA LEU A 40 4.51 9.44 0.53
C LEU A 40 5.22 9.42 1.89
N SER A 41 5.79 10.54 2.29
CA SER A 41 6.25 10.74 3.67
C SER A 41 5.09 10.72 4.66
N ARG A 42 5.38 10.47 5.94
CA ARG A 42 4.36 10.54 6.99
C ARG A 42 3.65 11.88 6.99
N GLU A 43 4.37 12.98 6.81
CA GLU A 43 3.80 14.32 6.80
C GLU A 43 2.80 14.50 5.66
N GLU A 44 3.14 14.04 4.46
CA GLU A 44 2.25 14.06 3.29
C GLU A 44 1.02 13.17 3.51
N VAL A 45 1.22 11.95 4.05
CA VAL A 45 0.12 11.04 4.38
C VAL A 45 -0.83 11.67 5.39
N MET A 46 -0.31 12.32 6.44
CA MET A 46 -1.16 12.96 7.45
C MET A 46 -1.81 14.24 6.94
N ALA A 47 -1.20 14.95 5.98
CA ALA A 47 -1.83 16.11 5.35
C ALA A 47 -3.05 15.70 4.50
N GLU A 48 -2.94 14.60 3.75
CA GLU A 48 -3.95 14.21 2.77
C GLU A 48 -4.96 13.17 3.29
N TYR A 49 -4.50 12.22 4.12
CA TYR A 49 -5.25 11.04 4.52
C TYR A 49 -5.57 10.99 6.02
N ALA A 50 -5.26 12.02 6.80
CA ALA A 50 -5.66 12.05 8.21
C ALA A 50 -7.19 11.91 8.35
N PRO A 51 -7.66 11.07 9.30
CA PRO A 51 -9.08 10.90 9.56
C PRO A 51 -9.69 12.13 10.21
N GLU A 52 -10.90 12.46 9.78
CA GLU A 52 -11.73 13.48 10.42
C GLU A 52 -12.56 12.88 11.56
N ALA A 53 -13.08 13.73 12.46
CA ALA A 53 -13.84 13.27 13.61
C ALA A 53 -15.08 12.48 13.17
N GLY A 54 -15.16 11.21 13.58
CA GLY A 54 -16.25 10.31 13.22
C GLY A 54 -16.06 9.54 11.92
N GLU A 55 -14.92 9.69 11.22
CA GLU A 55 -14.58 8.83 10.08
C GLU A 55 -14.04 7.46 10.53
N ASP A 56 -14.35 6.42 9.75
CA ASP A 56 -13.71 5.12 9.90
C ASP A 56 -12.23 5.20 9.54
N THR A 57 -11.39 4.54 10.34
CA THR A 57 -9.94 4.54 10.16
C THR A 57 -9.40 3.19 9.76
N ILE A 58 -8.38 3.18 8.90
CA ILE A 58 -7.56 2.01 8.60
C ILE A 58 -6.21 2.18 9.28
N LEU A 59 -5.77 1.17 10.04
CA LEU A 59 -4.41 1.10 10.57
C LEU A 59 -3.48 0.59 9.47
N THR A 60 -2.44 1.35 9.14
CA THR A 60 -1.50 1.01 8.06
C THR A 60 -0.06 1.34 8.46
N LEU A 61 0.89 0.60 7.89
CA LEU A 61 2.32 0.84 8.07
C LEU A 61 2.83 1.79 6.98
N LEU A 62 3.42 2.91 7.38
CA LEU A 62 3.99 3.90 6.47
C LEU A 62 5.46 3.60 6.15
N ASN A 63 6.04 4.37 5.23
CA ASN A 63 7.44 4.20 4.78
C ASN A 63 8.49 4.47 5.86
N ASP A 64 8.12 5.14 6.95
CA ASP A 64 8.94 5.35 8.14
C ASP A 64 8.92 4.14 9.10
N ASN A 65 8.30 3.03 8.69
CA ASN A 65 8.04 1.84 9.51
C ASN A 65 7.23 2.13 10.78
N GLN A 66 6.45 3.21 10.79
CA GLN A 66 5.53 3.52 11.88
C GLN A 66 4.08 3.30 11.44
N LEU A 67 3.27 2.86 12.40
CA LEU A 67 1.84 2.73 12.20
C LEU A 67 1.17 4.11 12.21
N ALA A 68 0.21 4.28 11.31
CA ALA A 68 -0.66 5.46 11.25
C ALA A 68 -2.10 5.06 11.01
N HIS A 69 -3.02 5.85 11.55
CA HIS A 69 -4.44 5.75 11.24
C HIS A 69 -4.73 6.71 10.11
N VAL A 70 -5.27 6.19 9.02
CA VAL A 70 -5.69 6.96 7.85
C VAL A 70 -7.20 6.81 7.63
N SER A 71 -7.82 7.82 7.05
CA SER A 71 -9.25 7.81 6.71
C SER A 71 -9.54 6.71 5.68
N ARG A 72 -10.44 5.79 6.04
CA ARG A 72 -10.93 4.76 5.12
C ARG A 72 -11.50 5.36 3.85
N ARG A 73 -12.32 6.42 3.99
CA ARG A 73 -12.98 7.08 2.87
C ARG A 73 -11.98 7.70 1.89
N LYS A 74 -10.91 8.34 2.39
CA LYS A 74 -9.89 8.98 1.55
C LYS A 74 -9.03 7.92 0.86
N VAL A 75 -8.72 6.84 1.55
CA VAL A 75 -8.03 5.68 0.96
C VAL A 75 -8.85 5.01 -0.13
N GLU A 76 -10.14 4.75 0.09
CA GLU A 76 -11.04 4.14 -0.92
C GLU A 76 -11.29 5.04 -2.14
N ARG A 77 -11.11 6.37 -2.02
CA ARG A 77 -11.22 7.30 -3.15
C ARG A 77 -10.06 7.17 -4.13
N ASP A 78 -8.86 6.90 -3.61
CA ASP A 78 -7.60 6.98 -4.36
C ASP A 78 -7.00 5.58 -4.67
N LEU A 79 -7.63 4.51 -4.19
CA LEU A 79 -7.39 3.11 -4.57
C LEU A 79 -7.99 2.77 -5.94
#